data_AF-A0A923S8F4-F1
#
_entry.id   AF-A0A923S8F4-F1
#
_cell.length_a   1.000
_cell.length_b   1.000
_cell.length_c   1.000
_cell.angle_alpha   90.00
_cell.angle_beta   90.00
_cell.angle_gamma   90.00
#
_symmetry.space_group_name_H-M   'P 1'
#
loop_
_entity.id
_entity.type
_entity.pdbx_description
1 polymer ?
#
loop_
_entity_poly.entity_id
_entity_poly.type
_entity_poly.pdbx_seq_one_letter_code
_entity_poly.pdbx_strand_id
1 'polypeptide(L)'
;MDLLEQVGVVSPLDKKNSRKILLTREQYRRYKQSLFTLSNVRASTVEDELACVDAMEGHDFEHWGADLLRDLGFTKVEVTRGSGDQGVDILAEKDGIRYAVQCKRYHSPLGNKPVQEVHAGKEMYQCQIGAVMTNRYFTPSGREIAEKTGVLLWDRDWLRDAINRRQIG
;
A
#
# COMPACT_ATOMS: atom_id res chain seq x y z
N MET A 1 -22.19 -37.26 -8.38
CA MET A 1 -21.52 -37.76 -7.16
C MET A 1 -21.28 -36.56 -6.27
N ASP A 2 -21.62 -36.64 -4.98
CA ASP A 2 -21.60 -35.48 -4.08
C ASP A 2 -20.16 -35.15 -3.65
N LEU A 3 -19.75 -33.88 -3.78
CA LEU A 3 -18.41 -33.42 -3.40
C LEU A 3 -18.09 -33.73 -1.94
N LEU A 4 -19.06 -33.59 -1.03
CA LEU A 4 -18.88 -33.84 0.41
C LEU A 4 -18.68 -35.32 0.73
N GLU A 5 -19.25 -36.20 -0.10
CA GLU A 5 -19.04 -37.64 -0.01
C GLU A 5 -17.65 -38.01 -0.56
N GLN A 6 -17.26 -37.43 -1.70
CA GLN A 6 -15.93 -37.64 -2.29
C GLN A 6 -14.78 -37.19 -1.37
N VAL A 7 -14.97 -36.08 -0.66
CA VAL A 7 -13.99 -35.58 0.31
C VAL A 7 -14.13 -36.22 1.71
N GLY A 8 -14.99 -37.23 1.85
CA GLY A 8 -15.14 -38.02 3.08
C GLY A 8 -15.73 -37.27 4.29
N VAL A 9 -16.40 -36.14 4.05
CA VAL A 9 -17.03 -35.32 5.11
C VAL A 9 -18.36 -35.94 5.54
N VAL A 10 -19.09 -36.53 4.60
CA VAL A 10 -20.36 -37.22 4.84
C VAL A 10 -20.32 -38.62 4.26
N SER A 11 -21.08 -39.53 4.86
CA SER A 11 -21.30 -40.86 4.28
C SER A 11 -22.11 -40.80 2.99
N PRO A 12 -22.05 -41.84 2.15
CA PRO A 12 -23.05 -42.06 1.10
C PRO A 12 -24.47 -42.02 1.67
N LEU A 13 -25.44 -41.70 0.81
CA LEU A 13 -26.86 -41.74 1.17
C LEU A 13 -27.26 -43.15 1.60
N ASP A 14 -27.91 -43.27 2.75
CA ASP A 14 -28.50 -44.53 3.18
C ASP A 14 -29.86 -44.78 2.50
N LYS A 15 -30.45 -45.97 2.73
CA LYS A 15 -31.76 -46.35 2.18
C LYS A 15 -32.93 -45.45 2.63
N LYS A 16 -32.70 -44.52 3.57
CA LYS A 16 -33.66 -43.53 4.09
C LYS A 16 -33.33 -42.11 3.61
N ASN A 17 -32.43 -41.94 2.64
CA ASN A 17 -31.91 -40.65 2.18
C ASN A 17 -31.25 -39.80 3.28
N SER A 18 -30.69 -40.44 4.31
CA SER A 18 -29.91 -39.76 5.36
C SER A 18 -28.40 -39.93 5.15
N ARG A 19 -27.62 -39.00 5.72
CA ARG A 19 -26.15 -39.03 5.72
C ARG A 19 -25.61 -38.86 7.12
N LYS A 20 -24.55 -39.58 7.44
CA LYS A 20 -23.79 -39.40 8.67
C LYS A 20 -22.65 -38.42 8.43
N ILE A 21 -22.48 -37.46 9.33
CA ILE A 21 -21.29 -36.60 9.35
C ILE A 21 -20.13 -37.46 9.85
N LEU A 22 -19.11 -37.66 9.02
CA LEU A 22 -17.95 -38.49 9.34
C LEU A 22 -16.82 -37.69 10.02
N LEU A 23 -16.93 -36.36 9.98
CA LEU A 23 -15.98 -35.46 10.60
C LEU A 23 -16.36 -35.21 12.07
N THR A 24 -15.49 -35.59 12.99
CA THR A 24 -15.65 -35.24 14.41
C THR A 24 -15.46 -33.74 14.63
N ARG A 25 -16.01 -33.23 15.74
CA ARG A 25 -15.85 -31.82 16.13
C ARG A 25 -14.38 -31.41 16.25
N GLU A 26 -13.51 -32.33 16.67
CA GLU A 26 -12.08 -32.09 16.78
C GLU A 26 -11.37 -32.03 15.41
N GLN A 27 -11.70 -32.95 14.50
CA GLN A 27 -11.19 -32.92 13.12
C GLN A 27 -11.63 -31.66 12.38
N TYR A 28 -12.88 -31.22 12.56
CA TYR A 28 -13.36 -29.95 12.00
C TYR A 28 -12.57 -28.75 12.54
N ARG A 29 -12.27 -28.74 13.86
CA ARG A 29 -11.45 -27.68 14.46
C ARG A 29 -10.05 -27.66 13.89
N ARG A 30 -9.39 -28.81 13.73
CA ARG A 30 -8.06 -28.91 13.11
C ARG A 30 -8.06 -28.45 11.66
N TYR A 31 -9.06 -28.86 10.88
CA TYR A 31 -9.24 -28.40 9.49
C TYR A 31 -9.45 -26.87 9.42
N LYS A 32 -10.33 -26.33 10.27
CA LYS A 32 -10.59 -24.88 10.34
C LYS A 32 -9.33 -24.10 10.79
N GLN A 33 -8.56 -24.64 11.72
CA GLN A 33 -7.31 -24.04 12.18
C GLN A 33 -6.23 -24.10 11.09
N SER A 34 -6.12 -25.22 10.37
CA SER A 34 -5.25 -25.34 9.19
C SER A 34 -5.64 -24.37 8.08
N LEU A 35 -6.93 -24.22 7.77
CA LEU A 35 -7.42 -23.20 6.82
C LEU A 35 -7.10 -21.78 7.27
N PHE A 36 -7.24 -21.48 8.56
CA PHE A 36 -6.89 -20.17 9.14
C PHE A 36 -5.38 -19.90 9.11
N THR A 37 -4.56 -20.92 9.38
CA THR A 37 -3.09 -20.82 9.24
C THR A 37 -2.72 -20.66 7.77
N LEU A 38 -3.34 -21.38 6.85
CA LEU A 38 -3.12 -21.25 5.41
C LEU A 38 -3.57 -19.88 4.86
N SER A 39 -4.62 -19.28 5.42
CA SER A 39 -4.99 -17.89 5.07
C SER A 39 -3.97 -16.88 5.59
N ASN A 40 -3.33 -17.13 6.73
CA ASN A 40 -2.29 -16.26 7.30
C ASN A 40 -0.89 -16.49 6.69
N VAL A 41 -0.69 -17.55 5.90
CA VAL A 41 0.56 -17.84 5.17
C VAL A 41 0.49 -17.38 3.70
N ARG A 42 -0.65 -16.90 3.23
CA ARG A 42 -0.70 -16.16 1.96
C ARG A 42 0.02 -14.82 2.18
N ALA A 43 1.18 -14.66 1.53
CA ALA A 43 1.83 -13.37 1.39
C ALA A 43 0.77 -12.30 1.12
N SER A 44 0.75 -11.22 1.91
CA SER A 44 -0.17 -10.10 1.65
C SER A 44 0.04 -9.69 0.21
N THR A 45 -1.02 -9.72 -0.58
CA THR A 45 -0.92 -9.29 -1.98
C THR A 45 -0.68 -7.78 -2.00
N VAL A 46 -0.12 -7.27 -3.10
CA VAL A 46 0.03 -5.82 -3.26
C VAL A 46 -1.31 -5.10 -3.14
N GLU A 47 -2.40 -5.73 -3.55
CA GLU A 47 -3.74 -5.17 -3.41
C GLU A 47 -4.23 -5.13 -1.95
N ASP A 48 -3.83 -6.09 -1.10
CA ASP A 48 -4.14 -6.05 0.33
C ASP A 48 -3.44 -4.85 1.01
N GLU A 49 -2.18 -4.61 0.67
CA GLU A 49 -1.42 -3.48 1.21
C GLU A 49 -1.94 -2.13 0.69
N LEU A 50 -2.28 -2.03 -0.60
CA LEU A 50 -2.92 -0.83 -1.15
C LEU A 50 -4.28 -0.56 -0.50
N ALA A 51 -5.03 -1.60 -0.13
CA ALA A 51 -6.27 -1.45 0.62
C ALA A 51 -6.00 -0.94 2.05
N CYS A 52 -4.93 -1.39 2.71
CA CYS A 52 -4.50 -0.83 3.99
C CYS A 52 -4.13 0.65 3.85
N VAL A 53 -3.35 1.01 2.82
CA VAL A 53 -2.99 2.41 2.51
C VAL A 53 -4.21 3.30 2.33
N ASP A 54 -5.25 2.80 1.64
CA ASP A 54 -6.50 3.56 1.44
C ASP A 54 -7.26 3.81 2.75
N ALA A 55 -7.04 2.99 3.77
CA ALA A 55 -7.67 3.11 5.09
C ALA A 55 -6.84 3.91 6.12
N MET A 56 -5.61 4.33 5.78
CA MET A 56 -4.73 5.08 6.67
C MET A 56 -5.16 6.55 6.82
N GLU A 57 -4.88 7.12 7.98
CA GLU A 57 -4.93 8.57 8.17
C GLU A 57 -3.74 9.27 7.51
N GLY A 58 -3.82 10.59 7.34
CA GLY A 58 -2.79 11.36 6.63
C GLY A 58 -1.38 11.18 7.23
N HIS A 59 -1.27 11.30 8.54
CA HIS A 59 0.00 11.12 9.26
C HIS A 59 0.52 9.68 9.16
N ASP A 60 -0.35 8.68 9.26
CA ASP A 60 0.06 7.28 9.11
C ASP A 60 0.60 7.00 7.70
N PHE A 61 0.02 7.65 6.68
CA PHE A 61 0.49 7.55 5.30
C PHE A 61 1.88 8.20 5.10
N GLU A 62 2.21 9.26 5.83
CA GLU A 62 3.55 9.87 5.80
C GLU A 62 4.61 8.92 6.36
N HIS A 63 4.35 8.29 7.52
CA HIS A 63 5.26 7.30 8.10
C HIS A 63 5.38 6.05 7.23
N TRP A 64 4.25 5.54 6.71
CA TRP A 64 4.27 4.42 5.78
C TRP A 64 5.06 4.75 4.49
N GLY A 65 4.88 5.95 3.94
CA GLY A 65 5.62 6.41 2.77
C GLY A 65 7.12 6.49 3.05
N ALA A 66 7.51 6.93 4.25
CA ALA A 66 8.91 6.96 4.67
C ALA A 66 9.50 5.54 4.76
N ASP A 67 8.76 4.58 5.34
CA ASP A 67 9.19 3.18 5.38
C ASP A 67 9.33 2.58 3.98
N LEU A 68 8.37 2.83 3.09
CA LEU A 68 8.46 2.40 1.69
C LEU A 68 9.70 2.97 0.99
N LEU A 69 10.05 4.24 1.24
CA LEU A 69 11.27 4.84 0.67
C LEU A 69 12.53 4.18 1.21
N ARG A 70 12.59 3.86 2.53
CA ARG A 70 13.71 3.12 3.12
C ARG A 70 13.86 1.74 2.46
N ASP A 71 12.75 1.05 2.27
CA ASP A 71 12.70 -0.26 1.61
C ASP A 71 13.16 -0.21 0.14
N LEU A 72 12.95 0.93 -0.54
CA LEU A 72 13.44 1.19 -1.90
C LEU A 72 14.90 1.67 -1.95
N GLY A 73 15.62 1.60 -0.83
CA GLY A 73 17.04 1.98 -0.72
C GLY A 73 17.29 3.48 -0.62
N PHE A 74 16.29 4.30 -0.28
CA PHE A 74 16.55 5.68 0.12
C PHE A 74 17.21 5.69 1.50
N THR A 75 18.05 6.68 1.73
CA THR A 75 18.79 6.92 2.96
C THR A 75 18.40 8.28 3.55
N LYS A 76 18.79 8.54 4.81
CA LYS A 76 18.46 9.79 5.53
C LYS A 76 16.97 10.16 5.46
N VAL A 77 16.10 9.14 5.54
CA VAL A 77 14.66 9.32 5.44
C VAL A 77 14.10 9.86 6.77
N GLU A 78 13.57 11.08 6.74
CA GLU A 78 13.02 11.82 7.87
C GLU A 78 11.60 12.30 7.55
N VAL A 79 10.64 12.00 8.43
CA VAL A 79 9.31 12.61 8.39
C VAL A 79 9.39 13.96 9.10
N THR A 80 8.96 15.03 8.45
CA THR A 80 9.04 16.39 9.01
C THR A 80 7.96 16.62 10.07
N ARG A 81 8.05 17.73 10.80
CA ARG A 81 7.02 18.10 11.77
C ARG A 81 5.84 18.71 11.02
N GLY A 82 4.65 18.14 11.17
CA GLY A 82 3.43 18.57 10.46
C GLY A 82 2.93 20.01 10.70
N SER A 83 3.68 20.88 11.40
CA SER A 83 3.41 22.32 11.47
C SER A 83 4.60 23.11 10.96
N GLY A 84 4.39 23.94 9.92
CA GLY A 84 5.44 24.79 9.36
C GLY A 84 6.41 24.07 8.43
N ASP A 85 6.07 22.87 7.98
CA ASP A 85 6.85 22.05 7.05
C ASP A 85 6.92 22.60 5.62
N GLN A 86 6.16 23.66 5.31
CA GLN A 86 6.06 24.26 3.98
C GLN A 86 5.60 23.27 2.89
N GLY A 87 4.81 22.26 3.27
CA GLY A 87 4.31 21.25 2.33
C GLY A 87 5.35 20.18 1.95
N VAL A 88 6.29 19.89 2.83
CA VAL A 88 7.24 18.77 2.68
C VAL A 88 7.08 17.86 3.87
N ASP A 89 6.49 16.68 3.67
CA ASP A 89 6.22 15.74 4.76
C ASP A 89 7.38 14.76 4.97
N ILE A 90 8.16 14.47 3.93
CA ILE A 90 9.33 13.58 4.02
C ILE A 90 10.53 14.20 3.30
N LEU A 91 11.69 14.15 3.96
CA LEU A 91 13.00 14.36 3.37
C LEU A 91 13.71 13.02 3.19
N ALA A 92 14.35 12.81 2.05
CA ALA A 92 15.07 11.57 1.76
C ALA A 92 16.26 11.81 0.82
N GLU A 93 17.22 10.89 0.78
CA GLU A 93 18.38 10.95 -0.11
C GLU A 93 18.56 9.61 -0.83
N LYS A 94 18.76 9.66 -2.15
CA LYS A 94 19.10 8.47 -2.97
C LYS A 94 20.17 8.83 -3.98
N ASP A 95 21.23 8.03 -4.01
CA ASP A 95 22.37 8.21 -4.91
C ASP A 95 22.98 9.63 -4.85
N GLY A 96 23.01 10.23 -3.63
CA GLY A 96 23.50 11.59 -3.39
C GLY A 96 22.53 12.71 -3.77
N ILE A 97 21.31 12.38 -4.22
CA ILE A 97 20.27 13.34 -4.61
C ILE A 97 19.25 13.45 -3.46
N ARG A 98 18.97 14.67 -3.02
CA ARG A 98 17.98 14.95 -1.97
C ARG A 98 16.60 15.21 -2.55
N TYR A 99 15.61 14.59 -1.91
CA TYR A 99 14.20 14.63 -2.26
C TYR A 99 13.40 15.31 -1.15
N ALA A 100 12.51 16.21 -1.56
CA ALA A 100 11.41 16.72 -0.74
C ALA A 100 10.11 16.09 -1.23
N VAL A 101 9.39 15.40 -0.36
CA VAL A 101 8.20 14.64 -0.72
C VAL A 101 7.00 15.19 0.05
N GLN A 102 5.93 15.52 -0.68
CA GLN A 102 4.61 15.78 -0.11
C GLN A 102 3.75 14.53 -0.26
N CYS A 103 3.26 14.02 0.86
CA CYS A 103 2.31 12.93 0.97
C CYS A 103 0.88 13.47 1.01
N LYS A 104 -0.02 12.88 0.22
CA LYS A 104 -1.44 13.21 0.21
C LYS A 104 -2.27 11.94 0.05
N ARG A 105 -2.84 11.47 1.15
CA ARG A 105 -3.83 10.37 1.17
C ARG A 105 -5.24 10.97 1.03
N TYR A 106 -5.91 10.77 -0.12
CA TYR A 106 -7.15 11.46 -0.50
C TYR A 106 -8.18 10.48 -1.10
N HIS A 107 -9.42 10.94 -1.32
CA HIS A 107 -10.48 10.13 -1.97
C HIS A 107 -10.76 10.55 -3.41
N SER A 108 -10.18 11.66 -3.86
CA SER A 108 -10.34 12.21 -5.21
C SER A 108 -8.96 12.47 -5.85
N PRO A 109 -8.89 12.59 -7.18
CA PRO A 109 -7.65 12.96 -7.85
C PRO A 109 -7.11 14.33 -7.41
N LEU A 110 -5.79 14.46 -7.40
CA LEU A 110 -5.08 15.66 -6.96
C LEU A 110 -4.92 16.65 -8.12
N GLY A 111 -5.16 17.93 -7.83
CA GLY A 111 -4.92 19.04 -8.74
C GLY A 111 -3.54 19.67 -8.54
N ASN A 112 -3.42 20.95 -8.89
CA ASN A 112 -2.14 21.65 -8.97
C ASN A 112 -1.51 21.95 -7.59
N LYS A 113 -2.34 22.12 -6.55
CA LYS A 113 -1.91 22.65 -5.25
C LYS A 113 -0.76 21.83 -4.60
N PRO A 114 -0.85 20.50 -4.43
CA PRO A 114 0.25 19.73 -3.82
C PRO A 114 1.56 19.79 -4.61
N VAL A 115 1.48 19.91 -5.94
CA VAL A 115 2.65 20.03 -6.82
C VAL A 115 3.33 21.38 -6.61
N GLN A 116 2.55 22.45 -6.50
CA GLN A 116 3.05 23.80 -6.24
C GLN A 116 3.67 23.92 -4.84
N GLU A 117 3.01 23.32 -3.83
CA GLU A 117 3.50 23.29 -2.45
C GLU A 117 4.87 22.62 -2.37
N VAL A 118 5.02 21.40 -2.89
CA VAL A 118 6.31 20.70 -2.83
C VAL A 118 7.38 21.34 -3.72
N HIS A 119 7.00 22.00 -4.82
CA HIS A 119 7.95 22.74 -5.62
C HIS A 119 8.53 23.94 -4.86
N ALA A 120 7.74 24.66 -4.07
CA ALA A 120 8.26 25.69 -3.17
C ALA A 120 9.06 25.07 -2.01
N GLY A 121 8.54 23.98 -1.43
CA GLY A 121 9.15 23.26 -0.33
C GLY A 121 10.54 22.73 -0.66
N LYS A 122 10.75 22.12 -1.83
CA LYS A 122 12.06 21.61 -2.23
C LYS A 122 13.12 22.72 -2.29
N GLU A 123 12.76 23.94 -2.71
CA GLU A 123 13.69 25.08 -2.72
C GLU A 123 14.06 25.50 -1.29
N MET A 124 13.08 25.55 -0.39
CA MET A 124 13.29 25.90 1.03
C MET A 124 14.25 24.93 1.74
N TYR A 125 14.10 23.62 1.48
CA TYR A 125 15.00 22.57 2.01
C TYR A 125 16.21 22.30 1.12
N GLN A 126 16.41 23.11 0.07
CA GLN A 126 17.51 22.99 -0.90
C GLN A 126 17.63 21.59 -1.53
N CYS A 127 16.51 20.89 -1.68
CA CYS A 127 16.44 19.58 -2.32
C CYS A 127 16.45 19.72 -3.84
N GLN A 128 17.07 18.75 -4.52
CA GLN A 128 17.16 18.77 -5.98
C GLN A 128 15.83 18.35 -6.61
N ILE A 129 15.13 17.38 -5.98
CA ILE A 129 13.91 16.80 -6.52
C ILE A 129 12.74 17.02 -5.56
N GLY A 130 11.59 17.43 -6.11
CA GLY A 130 10.31 17.43 -5.42
C GLY A 130 9.46 16.25 -5.91
N ALA A 131 8.70 15.62 -5.03
CA ALA A 131 7.76 14.55 -5.39
C ALA A 131 6.44 14.69 -4.64
N VAL A 132 5.33 14.34 -5.30
CA VAL A 132 4.04 14.17 -4.62
C VAL A 132 3.69 12.69 -4.59
N MET A 133 3.58 12.13 -3.38
CA MET A 133 3.16 10.76 -3.13
C MET A 133 1.68 10.72 -2.77
N THR A 134 0.89 9.89 -3.44
CA THR A 134 -0.55 9.77 -3.17
C THR A 134 -1.09 8.39 -3.46
N ASN A 135 -2.11 7.97 -2.69
CA ASN A 135 -2.89 6.76 -2.97
C ASN A 135 -3.84 6.90 -4.17
N ARG A 136 -3.97 8.11 -4.73
CA ARG A 136 -4.84 8.46 -5.86
C ARG A 136 -4.01 8.77 -7.11
N TYR A 137 -4.66 9.43 -8.07
CA TYR A 137 -4.08 9.87 -9.33
C TYR A 137 -4.12 11.39 -9.42
N PHE A 138 -3.44 11.95 -10.42
CA PHE A 138 -3.44 13.38 -10.70
C PHE A 138 -4.43 13.74 -11.80
N THR A 139 -5.04 14.93 -11.71
CA THR A 139 -5.82 15.51 -12.80
C THR A 139 -4.91 15.87 -13.98
N PRO A 140 -5.45 16.07 -15.20
CA PRO A 140 -4.66 16.54 -16.34
C PRO A 140 -3.88 17.83 -16.04
N SER A 141 -4.50 18.79 -15.35
CA SER A 141 -3.83 20.03 -14.96
C SER A 141 -2.71 19.80 -13.93
N GLY A 142 -2.90 18.85 -13.01
CA GLY A 142 -1.89 18.44 -12.03
C GLY A 142 -0.67 17.83 -12.70
N ARG A 143 -0.88 17.05 -13.76
CA ARG A 143 0.20 16.49 -14.59
C ARG A 143 0.94 17.57 -15.38
N GLU A 144 0.21 18.50 -15.97
CA GLU A 144 0.80 19.62 -16.73
C GLU A 144 1.73 20.49 -15.86
N ILE A 145 1.31 20.81 -14.62
CA ILE A 145 2.18 21.60 -13.73
C ILE A 145 3.39 20.80 -13.25
N ALA A 146 3.24 19.48 -13.03
CA ALA A 146 4.35 18.61 -12.65
C ALA A 146 5.42 18.56 -13.74
N GLU A 147 5.01 18.44 -15.00
CA GLU A 147 5.90 18.49 -16.17
C GLU A 147 6.68 19.82 -16.23
N LYS A 148 6.01 20.96 -16.02
CA LYS A 148 6.65 22.29 -16.02
C LYS A 148 7.60 22.51 -14.85
N THR A 149 7.33 21.92 -13.70
CA THR A 149 8.09 22.12 -12.46
C THR A 149 9.16 21.07 -12.22
N GLY A 150 9.15 19.97 -12.99
CA GLY A 150 10.01 18.80 -12.79
C GLY A 150 9.65 17.99 -11.53
N VAL A 151 8.48 18.23 -10.93
CA VAL A 151 8.04 17.48 -9.75
C VAL A 151 7.61 16.07 -10.16
N LEU A 152 8.09 15.07 -9.44
CA LEU A 152 7.71 13.67 -9.69
C LEU A 152 6.32 13.38 -9.15
N LEU A 153 5.57 12.57 -9.91
CA LEU A 153 4.25 12.10 -9.54
C LEU A 153 4.32 10.64 -9.12
N TRP A 154 4.25 10.38 -7.82
CA TRP A 154 4.22 9.05 -7.23
C TRP A 154 2.78 8.69 -6.89
N ASP A 155 2.02 8.36 -7.92
CA ASP A 155 0.60 8.02 -7.83
C ASP A 155 0.36 6.54 -7.49
N ARG A 156 -0.92 6.11 -7.54
CA ARG A 156 -1.36 4.75 -7.24
C ARG A 156 -0.61 3.67 -8.02
N ASP A 157 -0.29 3.90 -9.29
CA ASP A 157 0.41 2.89 -10.08
C ASP A 157 1.89 2.83 -9.67
N TRP A 158 2.50 3.99 -9.39
CA TRP A 158 3.84 4.02 -8.80
C TRP A 158 3.92 3.32 -7.44
N LEU A 159 2.92 3.49 -6.56
CA LEU A 159 2.87 2.80 -5.27
C LEU A 159 2.78 1.28 -5.44
N ARG A 160 1.95 0.80 -6.37
CA ARG A 160 1.86 -0.63 -6.71
C ARG A 160 3.23 -1.17 -7.15
N ASP A 161 3.90 -0.47 -8.04
CA ASP A 161 5.22 -0.85 -8.54
C ASP A 161 6.30 -0.77 -7.48
N ALA A 162 6.22 0.21 -6.57
CA ALA A 162 7.12 0.35 -5.44
C ALA A 162 6.98 -0.82 -4.45
N ILE A 163 5.75 -1.16 -4.07
CA ILE A 163 5.46 -2.30 -3.18
C ILE A 163 5.97 -3.61 -3.80
N ASN A 164 5.76 -3.82 -5.10
CA ASN A 164 6.29 -4.99 -5.81
C ASN A 164 7.81 -5.06 -5.75
N ARG A 165 8.51 -3.93 -5.96
CA ARG A 165 9.98 -3.87 -5.94
C ARG A 165 10.56 -4.17 -4.58
N ARG A 166 9.89 -3.77 -3.49
CA ARG A 166 10.30 -4.12 -2.12
C ARG A 166 10.38 -5.63 -1.89
N GLN A 167 9.46 -6.41 -2.46
CA GLN A 167 9.36 -7.85 -2.19
C GLN A 167 10.43 -8.70 -2.92
N ILE A 168 11.25 -8.08 -3.78
CA ILE A 168 12.23 -8.76 -4.64
C ILE A 168 13.68 -8.50 -4.16
N GLY A 169 13.90 -7.54 -3.25
CA GLY A 169 15.20 -7.25 -2.63
C GLY A 169 15.41 -8.00 -1.33
#